data_AF-A0A081QP03-F1
#
_entry.id   AF-A0A081QP03-F1
#
_cell.length_a   1.000
_cell.length_b   1.000
_cell.length_c   1.000
_cell.angle_alpha   90.00
_cell.angle_beta   90.00
_cell.angle_gamma   90.00
#
_symmetry.space_group_name_H-M   'P 1'
#
loop_
_entity.id
_entity.type
_entity.pdbx_description
1 polymer ?
#
loop_
_entity_poly.entity_id
_entity_poly.type
_entity_poly.pdbx_seq_one_letter_code
_entity_poly.pdbx_strand_id
1 'polypeptide(L)'
;MIGHADFTHQSITMATHLNPNQAQLSDLYGGRERVKDLSGWEGDTTFNANDMKPSIGEDDYKADLDSVNLIGRMQKGQSYDQAITSYYSDLQKDSTLREREFLNNKDWKHVKGLIYAGVVPPNILKKGEASIKEYIEEKYPEVSTFLNRLESVAD
;
A
#
# COMPACT_ATOMS: atom_id res chain seq x y z
N MET A 1 3.47 18.85 -6.92
CA MET A 1 4.06 18.33 -8.16
C MET A 1 3.36 17.03 -8.50
N ILE A 2 3.09 16.75 -9.78
CA ILE A 2 2.66 15.41 -10.19
C ILE A 2 3.93 14.54 -10.21
N GLY A 3 4.19 13.81 -9.12
CA GLY A 3 5.33 12.89 -9.03
C GLY A 3 5.11 11.66 -9.92
N HIS A 4 6.19 11.08 -10.44
CA HIS A 4 6.13 9.77 -11.11
C HIS A 4 6.29 8.66 -10.08
N ALA A 5 5.76 7.47 -10.35
CA ALA A 5 6.03 6.32 -9.49
C ALA A 5 7.54 6.04 -9.41
N ASP A 6 8.06 5.68 -8.24
CA ASP A 6 9.41 5.14 -8.15
C ASP A 6 9.41 3.76 -8.83
N PHE A 7 9.99 3.73 -10.03
CA PHE A 7 10.03 2.53 -10.85
C PHE A 7 10.86 1.41 -10.20
N THR A 8 11.93 1.76 -9.48
CA THR A 8 12.77 0.77 -8.81
C THR A 8 12.07 0.18 -7.60
N HIS A 9 11.40 1.02 -6.81
CA HIS A 9 10.53 0.60 -5.72
C HIS A 9 9.45 -0.36 -6.25
N GLN A 10 8.67 0.08 -7.23
CA GLN A 10 7.59 -0.72 -7.83
C GLN A 10 8.09 -2.09 -8.31
N SER A 11 9.24 -2.11 -8.99
CA SER A 11 9.83 -3.34 -9.53
C SER A 11 10.21 -4.32 -8.42
N ILE A 12 10.82 -3.86 -7.32
CA ILE A 12 11.24 -4.75 -6.24
C ILE A 12 10.03 -5.24 -5.42
N THR A 13 9.01 -4.42 -5.21
CA THR A 13 7.75 -4.80 -4.57
C THR A 13 7.06 -5.89 -5.39
N MET A 14 6.90 -5.68 -6.70
CA MET A 14 6.32 -6.70 -7.59
C MET A 14 7.15 -7.99 -7.61
N ALA A 15 8.48 -7.90 -7.69
CA ALA A 15 9.35 -9.08 -7.65
C ALA A 15 9.18 -9.86 -6.34
N THR A 16 9.02 -9.14 -5.23
CA THR A 16 8.74 -9.73 -3.91
C THR A 16 7.40 -10.47 -3.93
N HIS A 17 6.34 -9.88 -4.47
CA HIS A 17 5.02 -10.52 -4.60
C HIS A 17 5.03 -11.80 -5.46
N LEU A 18 5.84 -11.82 -6.51
CA LEU A 18 5.92 -12.93 -7.46
C LEU A 18 6.90 -14.03 -7.05
N ASN A 19 7.75 -13.81 -6.04
CA ASN A 19 8.76 -14.77 -5.64
C ASN A 19 8.13 -16.03 -4.98
N PRO A 20 8.33 -17.24 -5.54
CA PRO A 20 7.81 -18.47 -4.97
C PRO A 20 8.50 -18.90 -3.66
N ASN A 21 9.73 -18.43 -3.42
CA ASN A 21 10.62 -18.92 -2.36
C ASN A 21 10.64 -18.05 -1.09
N GLN A 22 9.63 -17.21 -0.87
CA GLN A 22 9.54 -16.31 0.29
C GLN A 22 9.38 -16.98 1.66
N ALA A 23 9.24 -18.31 1.72
CA ALA A 23 9.00 -19.07 2.95
C ALA A 23 9.93 -18.66 4.11
N GLN A 24 11.21 -18.37 3.81
CA GLN A 24 12.21 -18.02 4.84
C GLN A 24 11.99 -16.65 5.51
N LEU A 25 11.39 -15.67 4.82
CA LEU A 25 11.06 -14.36 5.41
C LEU A 25 9.67 -14.37 6.04
N SER A 26 8.72 -15.11 5.45
CA SER A 26 7.35 -15.20 5.96
C SER A 26 7.25 -15.83 7.34
N ASP A 27 8.16 -16.75 7.67
CA ASP A 27 8.21 -17.40 8.98
C ASP A 27 8.61 -16.40 10.09
N LEU A 28 9.37 -15.35 9.76
CA LEU A 28 9.79 -14.31 10.69
C LEU A 28 8.76 -13.18 10.82
N TYR A 29 8.05 -12.86 9.74
CA TYR A 29 7.15 -11.71 9.66
C TYR A 29 5.66 -12.08 9.70
N GLY A 30 5.30 -13.30 10.09
CA GLY A 30 3.91 -13.68 10.37
C GLY A 30 3.07 -14.06 9.13
N GLY A 31 3.69 -14.60 8.09
CA GLY A 31 3.03 -15.19 6.93
C GLY A 31 3.38 -14.55 5.58
N ARG A 32 3.10 -15.27 4.49
CA ARG A 32 3.53 -14.90 3.13
C ARG A 32 2.87 -13.63 2.60
N GLU A 33 1.56 -13.46 2.83
CA GLU A 33 0.85 -12.24 2.41
C GLU A 33 1.34 -11.00 3.16
N ARG A 34 1.72 -11.16 4.44
CA ARG A 34 2.29 -10.06 5.23
C ARG A 34 3.64 -9.61 4.67
N VAL A 35 4.52 -10.53 4.23
CA VAL A 35 5.79 -10.15 3.57
C VAL A 35 5.58 -9.37 2.27
N LYS A 36 4.51 -9.66 1.52
CA LYS A 36 4.17 -8.95 0.30
C LYS A 36 3.75 -7.51 0.58
N ASP A 37 2.82 -7.32 1.50
CA ASP A 37 2.35 -5.99 1.87
C ASP A 37 3.47 -5.18 2.55
N LEU A 38 4.30 -5.82 3.38
CA LEU A 38 5.48 -5.21 4.01
C LEU A 38 6.55 -4.73 3.03
N SER A 39 6.62 -5.29 1.82
CA SER A 39 7.56 -4.85 0.79
C SER A 39 7.09 -3.64 -0.03
N GLY A 40 5.89 -3.13 0.26
CA GLY A 40 5.35 -1.91 -0.33
C GLY A 40 4.52 -1.17 0.71
N TRP A 41 3.25 -0.92 0.40
CA TRP A 41 2.40 -0.01 1.18
C TRP A 41 2.39 -0.25 2.71
N GLU A 42 2.42 -1.49 3.22
CA GLU A 42 2.46 -1.72 4.68
C GLU A 42 3.82 -1.32 5.26
N GLY A 43 4.93 -1.59 4.56
CA GLY A 43 6.26 -1.18 4.98
C GLY A 43 6.44 0.33 4.99
N ASP A 44 5.92 1.01 3.97
CA ASP A 44 6.06 2.46 3.81
C ASP A 44 5.11 3.26 4.71
N THR A 45 4.01 2.65 5.15
CA THR A 45 3.02 3.30 6.03
C THR A 45 3.14 2.90 7.50
N THR A 46 3.99 1.93 7.86
CA THR A 46 4.07 1.41 9.25
C THR A 46 5.49 1.15 9.73
N PHE A 47 5.65 0.92 11.02
CA PHE A 47 6.90 0.40 11.60
C PHE A 47 6.99 -1.15 11.54
N ASN A 48 6.11 -1.82 10.79
CA ASN A 48 6.04 -3.28 10.82
C ASN A 48 7.22 -3.96 10.08
N ALA A 49 7.86 -3.24 9.15
CA ALA A 49 9.02 -3.75 8.41
C ALA A 49 10.32 -3.61 9.22
N ASN A 50 10.52 -2.46 9.87
CA ASN A 50 11.69 -2.10 10.66
C ASN A 50 11.40 -0.86 11.55
N ASP A 51 12.39 -0.42 12.34
CA ASP A 51 12.28 0.76 13.20
C ASP A 51 12.44 2.11 12.45
N MET A 52 12.51 2.10 11.10
CA MET A 52 12.58 3.33 10.31
C MET A 52 11.21 4.01 10.29
N LYS A 53 11.22 5.35 10.27
CA LYS A 53 10.00 6.13 10.22
C LYS A 53 9.25 5.85 8.91
N PRO A 54 7.91 5.61 8.94
CA PRO A 54 7.08 5.56 7.75
C PRO A 54 7.30 6.76 6.83
N SER A 55 7.38 6.49 5.55
CA SER A 55 7.64 7.43 4.46
C SER A 55 6.90 6.93 3.25
N ILE A 56 5.90 7.67 2.78
CA ILE A 56 5.12 7.28 1.60
C ILE A 56 4.87 8.52 0.74
N GLY A 57 5.94 8.93 0.05
CA GLY A 57 5.91 10.05 -0.89
C GLY A 57 4.94 9.80 -2.04
N GLU A 58 4.74 10.80 -2.89
CA GLU A 58 3.85 10.66 -4.07
C GLU A 58 4.37 9.60 -5.07
N ASP A 59 5.67 9.38 -5.10
CA ASP A 59 6.37 8.35 -5.87
C ASP A 59 6.15 6.94 -5.31
N ASP A 60 6.38 6.73 -4.02
CA ASP A 60 6.13 5.45 -3.35
C ASP A 60 4.63 5.12 -3.30
N TYR A 61 3.76 6.11 -3.01
CA TYR A 61 2.31 5.99 -3.09
C TYR A 61 1.84 5.37 -4.41
N LYS A 62 2.42 5.83 -5.54
CA LYS A 62 2.08 5.29 -6.86
C LYS A 62 2.70 3.92 -7.05
N ALA A 63 3.98 3.76 -6.71
CA ALA A 63 4.69 2.49 -6.86
C ALA A 63 3.97 1.36 -6.13
N ASP A 64 3.54 1.61 -4.90
CA ASP A 64 2.87 0.64 -4.03
C ASP A 64 1.48 0.24 -4.52
N LEU A 65 0.61 1.21 -4.78
CA LEU A 65 -0.74 0.93 -5.26
C LEU A 65 -0.70 0.29 -6.65
N ASP A 66 0.17 0.79 -7.54
CA ASP A 66 0.33 0.25 -8.89
C ASP A 66 0.88 -1.18 -8.84
N SER A 67 1.81 -1.49 -7.93
CA SER A 67 2.33 -2.86 -7.75
C SER A 67 1.20 -3.84 -7.42
N VAL A 68 0.35 -3.50 -6.46
CA VAL A 68 -0.78 -4.35 -6.05
C VAL A 68 -1.77 -4.52 -7.21
N ASN A 69 -2.08 -3.44 -7.93
CA ASN A 69 -3.03 -3.48 -9.05
C ASN A 69 -2.51 -4.32 -10.22
N LEU A 70 -1.25 -4.14 -10.61
CA LEU A 70 -0.63 -4.91 -11.68
C LEU A 70 -0.55 -6.41 -11.34
N ILE A 71 -0.18 -6.74 -10.10
CA ILE A 71 -0.19 -8.13 -9.62
C ILE A 71 -1.61 -8.71 -9.64
N GLY A 72 -2.62 -7.95 -9.19
CA GLY A 72 -4.02 -8.37 -9.25
C GLY A 72 -4.50 -8.65 -10.67
N ARG A 73 -4.08 -7.85 -11.65
CA ARG A 73 -4.34 -8.10 -13.08
C ARG A 73 -3.61 -9.35 -13.61
N MET A 74 -2.35 -9.54 -13.23
CA MET A 74 -1.57 -10.73 -13.62
C MET A 74 -2.17 -12.01 -13.04
N GLN A 75 -2.63 -11.99 -11.79
CA GLN A 75 -3.34 -13.11 -11.15
C GLN A 75 -4.65 -13.48 -11.87
N LYS A 76 -5.27 -12.52 -12.57
CA LYS A 76 -6.44 -12.74 -13.43
C LYS A 76 -6.08 -13.24 -14.85
N GLY A 77 -4.80 -13.55 -15.10
CA GLY A 77 -4.32 -14.23 -16.31
C GLY A 77 -3.63 -13.33 -17.34
N GLN A 78 -3.41 -12.05 -17.05
CA GLN A 78 -2.66 -11.16 -17.93
C GLN A 78 -1.14 -11.40 -17.79
N SER A 79 -0.40 -11.30 -18.90
CA SER A 79 1.06 -11.15 -18.81
C SER A 79 1.43 -9.79 -18.23
N TYR A 80 2.69 -9.61 -17.79
CA TYR A 80 3.15 -8.31 -17.28
C TYR A 80 2.94 -7.17 -18.31
N ASP A 81 3.32 -7.39 -19.58
CA ASP A 81 3.15 -6.41 -20.64
C ASP A 81 1.67 -6.04 -20.89
N GLN A 82 0.77 -7.02 -20.77
CA GLN A 82 -0.67 -6.79 -20.88
C GLN A 82 -1.21 -6.03 -19.66
N ALA A 83 -0.78 -6.40 -18.46
CA ALA A 83 -1.19 -5.76 -17.21
C ALA A 83 -0.75 -4.29 -17.18
N ILE A 84 0.52 -4.01 -17.47
CA ILE A 84 1.06 -2.64 -17.46
C ILE A 84 0.39 -1.77 -18.53
N THR A 85 0.26 -2.29 -19.75
CA THR A 85 -0.35 -1.55 -20.86
C THR A 85 -1.81 -1.23 -20.57
N SER A 86 -2.59 -2.23 -20.15
CA SER A 86 -4.02 -2.02 -19.86
C SER A 86 -4.22 -1.11 -18.65
N TYR A 87 -3.45 -1.30 -17.58
CA TYR A 87 -3.58 -0.52 -16.34
C TYR A 87 -3.33 0.97 -16.57
N TYR A 88 -2.20 1.33 -17.16
CA TYR A 88 -1.90 2.75 -17.42
C TYR A 88 -2.80 3.36 -18.50
N SER A 89 -3.30 2.56 -19.45
CA SER A 89 -4.32 3.04 -20.40
C SER A 89 -5.63 3.39 -19.72
N ASP A 90 -6.05 2.61 -18.71
CA ASP A 90 -7.29 2.87 -17.97
C ASP A 90 -7.10 4.02 -16.98
N LEU A 91 -5.94 4.09 -16.31
CA LEU A 91 -5.63 5.15 -15.36
C LEU A 91 -5.57 6.53 -16.02
N GLN A 92 -5.15 6.61 -17.29
CA GLN A 92 -5.21 7.86 -18.06
C GLN A 92 -6.65 8.35 -18.30
N LYS A 93 -7.63 7.44 -18.33
CA LYS A 93 -9.05 7.78 -18.54
C LYS A 93 -9.73 8.18 -17.23
N ASP A 94 -9.28 7.61 -16.12
CA ASP A 94 -9.86 7.82 -14.79
C ASP A 94 -8.77 7.84 -13.72
N SER A 95 -8.49 9.02 -13.18
CA SER A 95 -7.45 9.20 -12.17
C SER A 95 -7.75 8.54 -10.84
N THR A 96 -9.02 8.19 -10.55
CA THR A 96 -9.44 7.49 -9.32
C THR A 96 -9.29 5.97 -9.44
N LEU A 97 -8.93 5.47 -10.64
CA LEU A 97 -8.78 4.05 -10.88
C LEU A 97 -7.73 3.43 -9.95
N ARG A 98 -6.63 4.13 -9.69
CA ARG A 98 -5.54 3.61 -8.85
C ARG A 98 -6.05 3.18 -7.48
N GLU A 99 -6.76 4.08 -6.80
CA GLU A 99 -7.26 3.87 -5.45
C GLU A 99 -8.39 2.84 -5.45
N ARG A 100 -9.34 2.94 -6.39
CA ARG A 100 -10.46 1.98 -6.48
C ARG A 100 -9.99 0.57 -6.81
N GLU A 101 -9.06 0.41 -7.75
CA GLU A 101 -8.50 -0.90 -8.08
C GLU A 101 -7.68 -1.46 -6.93
N PHE A 102 -6.97 -0.60 -6.18
CA PHE A 102 -6.26 -1.03 -4.97
C PHE A 102 -7.26 -1.56 -3.93
N LEU A 103 -8.36 -0.85 -3.67
CA LEU A 103 -9.39 -1.30 -2.72
C LEU A 103 -10.19 -2.53 -3.20
N ASN A 104 -10.21 -2.81 -4.51
CA ASN A 104 -10.71 -4.08 -5.03
C ASN A 104 -9.77 -5.25 -4.76
N ASN A 105 -8.47 -5.00 -4.58
CA ASN A 105 -7.46 -6.01 -4.28
C ASN A 105 -7.19 -6.12 -2.76
N LYS A 106 -7.41 -5.05 -1.99
CA LYS A 106 -7.13 -4.95 -0.56
C LYS A 106 -8.32 -4.33 0.18
N ASP A 107 -8.87 -5.07 1.15
CA ASP A 107 -9.99 -4.58 1.96
C ASP A 107 -9.62 -3.30 2.73
N TRP A 108 -10.45 -2.26 2.60
CA TRP A 108 -10.20 -0.96 3.24
C TRP A 108 -10.09 -1.06 4.76
N LYS A 109 -10.95 -1.85 5.42
CA LYS A 109 -10.92 -1.98 6.88
C LYS A 109 -9.64 -2.68 7.33
N HIS A 110 -9.16 -3.64 6.55
CA HIS A 110 -7.87 -4.29 6.78
C HIS A 110 -6.70 -3.31 6.63
N VAL A 111 -6.62 -2.56 5.52
CA VAL A 111 -5.58 -1.54 5.28
C VAL A 111 -5.56 -0.52 6.41
N LYS A 112 -6.71 0.10 6.72
CA LYS A 112 -6.85 1.08 7.79
C LYS A 112 -6.45 0.51 9.16
N GLY A 113 -6.91 -0.71 9.47
CA GLY A 113 -6.62 -1.39 10.72
C GLY A 113 -5.14 -1.70 10.91
N LEU A 114 -4.46 -2.16 9.86
CA LEU A 114 -3.02 -2.42 9.87
C LEU A 114 -2.22 -1.14 10.09
N ILE A 115 -2.54 -0.07 9.36
CA ILE A 115 -1.85 1.22 9.51
C ILE A 115 -2.05 1.75 10.92
N TYR A 116 -3.28 1.78 11.43
CA TYR A 116 -3.55 2.24 12.78
C TYR A 116 -2.76 1.46 13.82
N ALA A 117 -2.74 0.13 13.74
CA ALA A 117 -1.95 -0.70 14.65
C ALA A 117 -0.43 -0.49 14.50
N GLY A 118 0.03 -0.17 13.30
CA GLY A 118 1.45 -0.04 12.96
C GLY A 118 2.08 1.31 13.29
N VAL A 119 1.31 2.40 13.42
CA VAL A 119 1.86 3.73 13.74
C VAL A 119 1.29 4.41 14.99
N VAL A 120 0.13 3.96 15.49
CA VAL A 120 -0.56 4.64 16.60
C VAL A 120 -0.27 3.97 17.94
N PRO A 121 0.19 4.72 18.96
CA PRO A 121 0.38 4.22 20.31
C PRO A 121 -0.91 3.63 20.92
N PRO A 122 -0.83 2.55 21.73
CA PRO A 122 -2.01 1.88 22.31
C PRO A 122 -2.92 2.79 23.15
N ASN A 123 -2.37 3.81 23.81
CA ASN A 123 -3.15 4.78 24.58
C ASN A 123 -3.98 5.72 23.71
N ILE A 124 -3.58 5.95 22.45
CA ILE A 124 -4.34 6.76 21.47
C ILE A 124 -5.35 5.89 20.74
N LEU A 125 -5.00 4.64 20.39
CA LEU A 125 -5.95 3.68 19.80
C LEU A 125 -7.24 3.53 20.62
N LYS A 126 -7.13 3.57 21.95
CA LYS A 126 -8.28 3.47 22.88
C LYS A 126 -9.16 4.73 22.93
N LYS A 127 -8.74 5.86 22.35
CA LYS A 127 -9.49 7.13 22.38
C LYS A 127 -10.49 7.27 21.24
N GLY A 128 -10.46 6.37 20.25
CA GLY A 128 -11.38 6.36 19.12
C GLY A 128 -10.82 7.03 17.86
N GLU A 129 -11.57 6.92 16.76
CA GLU A 129 -11.09 7.22 15.40
C GLU A 129 -10.66 8.67 15.20
N ALA A 130 -11.36 9.64 15.80
CA ALA A 130 -10.99 11.04 15.68
C ALA A 130 -9.57 11.32 16.21
N SER A 131 -9.24 10.83 17.41
CA SER A 131 -7.91 10.99 18.00
C SER A 131 -6.83 10.21 17.25
N ILE A 132 -7.19 9.10 16.62
CA ILE A 132 -6.27 8.35 15.77
C ILE A 132 -5.91 9.17 14.52
N LYS A 133 -6.90 9.70 13.81
CA LYS A 133 -6.68 10.52 12.62
C LYS A 133 -5.86 11.78 12.93
N GLU A 134 -6.20 12.48 14.02
CA GLU A 134 -5.45 13.65 14.50
C GLU A 134 -3.96 13.32 14.75
N TYR A 135 -3.69 12.19 15.43
CA TYR A 135 -2.33 11.77 15.72
C TYR A 135 -1.54 11.43 14.44
N ILE A 136 -2.16 10.71 13.50
CA ILE A 136 -1.51 10.34 12.23
C ILE A 136 -1.25 11.60 11.41
N GLU A 137 -2.20 12.53 11.31
CA GLU A 137 -2.03 13.80 10.61
C GLU A 137 -0.86 14.62 11.18
N GLU A 138 -0.73 14.70 12.51
CA GLU A 138 0.33 15.46 13.16
C GLU A 138 1.72 14.81 12.99
N LYS A 139 1.82 13.48 13.13
CA LYS A 139 3.12 12.77 13.19
C LYS A 139 3.58 12.21 11.83
N TYR A 140 2.63 11.84 10.98
CA TYR A 140 2.82 11.13 9.71
C TYR A 140 1.89 11.69 8.62
N PRO A 141 2.07 12.96 8.22
CA PRO A 141 1.16 13.64 7.28
C PRO A 141 1.03 12.95 5.91
N GLU A 142 2.08 12.27 5.45
CA GLU A 142 2.04 11.47 4.22
C GLU A 142 1.14 10.24 4.38
N VAL A 143 1.24 9.53 5.50
CA VAL A 143 0.35 8.40 5.84
C VAL A 143 -1.09 8.87 6.00
N SER A 144 -1.31 10.06 6.60
CA SER A 144 -2.64 10.67 6.64
C SER A 144 -3.19 10.96 5.24
N THR A 145 -2.35 11.50 4.34
CA THR A 145 -2.72 11.75 2.94
C THR A 145 -3.06 10.46 2.20
N PHE A 146 -2.26 9.40 2.39
CA PHE A 146 -2.52 8.06 1.85
C PHE A 146 -3.90 7.55 2.29
N LEU A 147 -4.16 7.57 3.61
CA LEU A 147 -5.43 7.11 4.18
C LEU A 147 -6.63 7.91 3.65
N ASN A 148 -6.52 9.24 3.58
CA ASN A 148 -7.60 10.10 3.12
C ASN A 148 -7.94 9.88 1.63
N ARG A 149 -6.93 9.62 0.79
CA ARG A 149 -7.16 9.32 -0.64
C ARG A 149 -7.90 8.00 -0.81
N LEU A 150 -7.50 6.96 -0.09
CA LEU A 150 -8.21 5.68 -0.11
C LEU A 150 -9.61 5.79 0.48
N GLU A 151 -9.77 6.48 1.62
CA GLU A 151 -11.08 6.70 2.25
C GLU A 151 -12.06 7.43 1.33
N SER A 152 -11.57 8.36 0.50
CA SER A 152 -12.41 9.13 -0.42
C SER A 152 -13.09 8.30 -1.51
N VAL A 153 -12.60 7.08 -1.74
CA VAL A 153 -13.14 6.14 -2.73
C VAL A 153 -13.55 4.80 -2.11
N ALA A 154 -13.55 4.71 -0.78
CA ALA A 154 -14.02 3.54 -0.05
C ALA A 154 -15.55 3.64 0.16
N ASP A 155 -16.27 2.56 -0.15
CA ASP A 155 -17.72 2.44 0.08
C ASP A 155 -18.11 2.26 1.56
#